data_AF-A0A7J7JAS1-F1
#
_entry.id   AF-A0A7J7JAS1-F1
#
_cell.length_a   1.000
_cell.length_b   1.000
_cell.length_c   1.000
_cell.angle_alpha   90.00
_cell.angle_beta   90.00
_cell.angle_gamma   90.00
#
_symmetry.space_group_name_H-M   'P 1'
#
loop_
_entity.id
_entity.type
_entity.pdbx_description
1 polymer ?
#
loop_
_entity_poly.entity_id
_entity_poly.type
_entity_poly.pdbx_seq_one_letter_code
_entity_poly.pdbx_strand_id
1 'polypeptide(L)'
;MWNQIMDRDFDTEWVGPTGLRGYGSYTEEEHLQQIDAYFEFWKMLSDKENFFDHFKVNEVFYLIFLSVLKEYRHRGIASKLMSKSLEIAKELGYKVAFSNFTSKYSYSIACSMGFTPIAELDYKTHYRNYSTIPKEIAEIHDKVVAMGKRL
;
A
#
# COMPACT_ATOMS: atom_id res chain seq x y z
N MET A 1 -14.50 -8.01 16.59
CA MET A 1 -13.65 -6.82 16.87
C MET A 1 -13.48 -5.92 15.65
N TRP A 2 -13.57 -6.44 14.42
CA TRP A 2 -13.57 -5.65 13.17
C TRP A 2 -14.83 -4.79 12.96
N ASN A 3 -16.00 -5.25 13.40
CA ASN A 3 -17.27 -4.52 13.19
C ASN A 3 -17.36 -3.21 14.00
N GLN A 4 -16.69 -3.10 15.14
CA GLN A 4 -16.76 -1.90 16.00
C GLN A 4 -15.96 -0.70 15.49
N ILE A 5 -15.10 -0.90 14.49
CA ILE A 5 -14.35 0.20 13.85
C ILE A 5 -15.17 0.85 12.72
N MET A 6 -16.11 0.09 12.12
CA MET A 6 -16.98 0.57 11.03
C MET A 6 -18.27 1.24 11.53
N ASP A 7 -18.68 0.99 12.77
CA ASP A 7 -19.92 1.52 13.37
C ASP A 7 -19.82 2.98 13.87
N ARG A 8 -18.71 3.68 13.61
CA ARG A 8 -18.64 5.13 13.85
C ARG A 8 -19.05 5.83 12.57
N ASP A 9 -20.28 6.36 12.55
CA ASP A 9 -20.87 7.29 11.59
C ASP A 9 -19.82 7.93 10.64
N PHE A 10 -19.55 7.25 9.52
CA PHE A 10 -18.86 7.80 8.35
C PHE A 10 -19.85 8.56 7.44
N ASP A 11 -21.00 8.96 7.98
CA ASP A 11 -22.07 9.69 7.29
C ASP A 11 -21.91 11.22 7.35
N THR A 12 -20.74 11.72 7.75
CA THR A 12 -20.36 13.11 7.43
C THR A 12 -19.57 13.09 6.14
N GLU A 13 -20.05 13.80 5.13
CA GLU A 13 -19.40 14.06 3.83
C GLU A 13 -17.89 14.35 4.02
N TRP A 14 -17.06 13.30 4.01
CA TRP A 14 -15.62 13.46 4.13
C TRP A 14 -15.11 13.91 2.77
N VAL A 15 -15.04 15.22 2.55
CA VAL A 15 -14.37 15.79 1.39
C VAL A 15 -12.87 15.71 1.67
N GLY A 16 -12.18 14.78 1.00
CA GLY A 16 -10.76 14.59 1.18
C GLY A 16 -9.97 15.87 0.88
N PRO A 17 -8.72 16.00 1.37
CA PRO A 17 -7.93 17.23 1.30
C PRO A 17 -7.48 17.65 -0.13
N THR A 18 -7.96 16.92 -1.15
CA THR A 18 -7.84 17.19 -2.59
C THR A 18 -9.09 17.83 -3.19
N GLY A 19 -10.18 18.01 -2.43
CA GLY A 19 -11.48 18.44 -2.99
C GLY A 19 -12.16 17.35 -3.83
N LEU A 20 -11.61 16.13 -3.83
CA LEU A 20 -12.30 14.96 -4.37
C LEU A 20 -13.45 14.64 -3.43
N ARG A 21 -14.68 14.58 -3.97
CA ARG A 21 -15.85 14.04 -3.26
C ARG A 21 -15.41 12.74 -2.59
N GLY A 22 -15.60 12.65 -1.28
CA GLY A 22 -15.41 11.41 -0.53
C GLY A 22 -16.14 10.28 -1.22
N TYR A 23 -15.56 9.06 -1.12
CA TYR A 23 -16.14 7.78 -1.52
C TYR A 23 -17.50 7.97 -2.20
N GLY A 24 -17.47 8.31 -3.50
CA GLY A 24 -18.69 8.39 -4.29
C GLY A 24 -19.45 7.08 -4.10
N SER A 25 -20.78 7.13 -4.13
CA SER A 25 -21.68 5.99 -3.92
C SER A 25 -21.41 4.87 -4.92
N TYR A 26 -20.34 4.11 -4.71
CA TYR A 26 -20.10 2.88 -5.43
C TYR A 26 -21.21 1.93 -5.00
N THR A 27 -21.80 1.29 -5.99
CA THR A 27 -22.61 0.12 -5.75
C THR A 27 -21.77 -0.97 -5.08
N GLU A 28 -22.42 -1.89 -4.37
CA GLU A 28 -21.76 -3.06 -3.78
C GLU A 28 -20.95 -3.83 -4.85
N GLU A 29 -21.49 -3.93 -6.07
CA GLU A 29 -20.83 -4.57 -7.20
C GLU A 29 -19.52 -3.84 -7.59
N GLU A 30 -19.54 -2.50 -7.70
CA GLU A 30 -18.33 -1.73 -8.00
C GLU A 30 -17.28 -1.83 -6.89
N HIS A 31 -17.70 -1.93 -5.63
CA HIS A 31 -16.79 -2.18 -4.51
C HIS A 31 -16.13 -3.56 -4.61
N LEU A 32 -16.90 -4.61 -4.90
CA LEU A 32 -16.38 -5.96 -5.07
C LEU A 32 -15.39 -6.04 -6.24
N GLN A 33 -15.74 -5.41 -7.37
CA GLN A 33 -14.85 -5.35 -8.53
C GLN A 33 -13.51 -4.64 -8.22
N GLN A 34 -13.51 -3.60 -7.39
CA GLN A 34 -12.27 -2.94 -6.93
C GLN A 34 -11.45 -3.85 -6.01
N ILE A 35 -12.10 -4.56 -5.09
CA ILE A 35 -11.44 -5.50 -4.19
C ILE A 35 -10.80 -6.64 -4.99
N ASP A 36 -11.52 -7.20 -5.96
CA ASP A 36 -11.01 -8.27 -6.83
C ASP A 36 -9.78 -7.81 -7.61
N ALA A 37 -9.84 -6.63 -8.22
CA ALA A 37 -8.70 -6.08 -8.93
C ALA A 37 -7.50 -5.83 -8.01
N TYR A 38 -7.73 -5.33 -6.79
CA TYR A 38 -6.68 -5.16 -5.79
C TYR A 38 -5.99 -6.49 -5.46
N PHE A 39 -6.76 -7.57 -5.26
CA PHE A 39 -6.20 -8.90 -5.01
C PHE A 39 -5.48 -9.49 -6.23
N GLU A 40 -5.97 -9.24 -7.44
CA GLU A 40 -5.28 -9.63 -8.67
C GLU A 40 -3.90 -8.98 -8.80
N PHE A 41 -3.74 -7.70 -8.44
CA PHE A 41 -2.41 -7.06 -8.41
C PHE A 41 -1.44 -7.76 -7.45
N TRP A 42 -1.91 -8.17 -6.27
CA TRP A 42 -1.10 -8.93 -5.31
C TRP A 42 -0.76 -10.32 -5.80
N LYS A 43 -1.72 -11.01 -6.41
CA LYS A 43 -1.48 -12.29 -7.05
C LYS A 43 -0.40 -12.15 -8.12
N MET A 44 -0.51 -11.19 -9.03
CA MET A 44 0.47 -10.95 -10.09
C MET A 44 1.87 -10.59 -9.56
N LEU A 45 1.97 -9.84 -8.47
CA LEU A 45 3.26 -9.57 -7.82
C LEU A 45 3.85 -10.83 -7.17
N SER A 46 3.02 -11.61 -6.49
CA SER A 46 3.44 -12.86 -5.84
C SER A 46 3.84 -13.94 -6.87
N ASP A 47 3.16 -14.00 -8.02
CA ASP A 47 3.45 -14.95 -9.10
C ASP A 47 4.78 -14.62 -9.80
N LYS A 48 5.23 -13.35 -9.78
CA LYS A 48 6.55 -12.96 -10.27
C LYS A 48 7.68 -13.48 -9.38
N GLU A 49 7.51 -13.37 -8.06
CA GLU A 49 8.52 -13.82 -7.11
C GLU A 49 7.94 -14.08 -5.72
N ASN A 50 8.23 -15.28 -5.18
CA ASN A 50 7.90 -15.62 -3.80
C ASN A 50 8.90 -14.96 -2.83
N PHE A 51 8.42 -14.01 -2.05
CA PHE A 51 9.24 -13.25 -1.10
C PHE A 51 9.81 -14.11 0.04
N PHE A 52 9.10 -15.15 0.50
CA PHE A 52 9.62 -16.08 1.51
C PHE A 52 10.83 -16.84 0.97
N ASP A 53 10.74 -17.31 -0.28
CA ASP A 53 11.82 -18.01 -0.96
C ASP A 53 12.99 -17.08 -1.30
N HIS A 54 12.71 -15.84 -1.71
CA HIS A 54 13.72 -14.82 -1.99
C HIS A 54 14.59 -14.56 -0.75
N PHE A 55 13.95 -14.34 0.41
CA PHE A 55 14.67 -14.02 1.64
C PHE A 55 15.07 -15.24 2.48
N LYS A 56 14.62 -16.44 2.14
CA LYS A 56 14.81 -17.68 2.92
C LYS A 56 14.27 -17.53 4.35
N VAL A 57 13.03 -17.06 4.45
CA VAL A 57 12.30 -16.86 5.72
C VAL A 57 10.93 -17.49 5.64
N ASN A 58 10.34 -17.82 6.79
CA ASN A 58 8.99 -18.35 6.94
C ASN A 58 7.99 -17.29 7.42
N GLU A 59 8.47 -16.10 7.79
CA GLU A 59 7.66 -14.98 8.26
C GLU A 59 8.26 -13.64 7.85
N VAL A 60 7.40 -12.64 7.69
CA VAL A 60 7.78 -11.25 7.37
C VAL A 60 6.94 -10.28 8.17
N PHE A 61 7.49 -9.10 8.45
CA PHE A 61 6.73 -7.97 8.99
C PHE A 61 6.14 -7.15 7.84
N TYR A 62 4.82 -7.23 7.62
CA TYR A 62 4.16 -6.57 6.49
C TYR A 62 3.68 -5.16 6.86
N LEU A 63 4.21 -4.14 6.16
CA LEU A 63 3.75 -2.75 6.30
C LEU A 63 2.55 -2.53 5.37
N ILE A 64 1.34 -2.50 5.93
CA ILE A 64 0.09 -2.46 5.16
C ILE A 64 -0.25 -1.04 4.69
N PHE A 65 -0.26 -0.06 5.59
CA PHE A 65 -0.63 1.31 5.27
C PHE A 65 0.33 2.33 5.89
N LEU A 66 0.60 3.40 5.13
CA LEU A 66 1.34 4.56 5.59
C LEU A 66 0.58 5.81 5.13
N SER A 67 0.07 6.57 6.10
CA SER A 67 -0.70 7.78 5.82
C SER A 67 -0.30 8.92 6.74
N VAL A 68 -0.31 10.13 6.19
CA VAL A 68 -0.08 11.39 6.91
C VAL A 68 -1.07 12.42 6.38
N LEU A 69 -1.82 13.02 7.30
CA LEU A 69 -2.73 14.12 7.02
C LEU A 69 -2.01 15.29 6.33
N LYS A 70 -2.71 15.98 5.42
CA LYS A 70 -2.10 16.97 4.51
C LYS A 70 -1.41 18.11 5.26
N GLU A 71 -1.99 18.56 6.36
CA GLU A 71 -1.54 19.66 7.21
C GLU A 71 -0.23 19.34 7.95
N TYR A 72 0.11 18.05 8.04
CA TYR A 72 1.27 17.51 8.75
C TYR A 72 2.36 16.97 7.81
N ARG A 73 2.19 17.11 6.49
CA ARG A 73 3.21 16.71 5.49
C ARG A 73 4.48 17.56 5.61
N HIS A 74 5.56 17.10 4.97
CA HIS A 74 6.87 17.77 4.94
C HIS A 74 7.58 17.91 6.29
N ARG A 75 7.13 17.21 7.32
CA ARG A 75 7.74 17.18 8.67
C ARG A 75 8.49 15.88 8.99
N GLY A 76 8.71 15.03 7.98
CA GLY A 76 9.35 13.71 8.13
C GLY A 76 8.53 12.68 8.90
N ILE A 77 7.22 12.91 9.13
CA ILE A 77 6.37 12.02 9.94
C ILE A 77 6.27 10.62 9.34
N ALA A 78 6.04 10.52 8.02
CA ALA A 78 5.94 9.25 7.33
C ALA A 78 7.22 8.40 7.52
N SER A 79 8.39 9.02 7.40
CA SER A 79 9.67 8.37 7.64
C SER A 79 9.83 7.94 9.10
N LYS A 80 9.42 8.77 10.07
CA LYS A 80 9.46 8.41 11.49
C LYS A 80 8.54 7.23 11.81
N LEU A 81 7.33 7.20 11.25
CA LEU A 81 6.38 6.09 11.41
C LEU A 81 6.95 4.79 10.83
N MET A 82 7.51 4.83 9.63
CA MET A 82 8.11 3.64 9.02
C MET A 82 9.35 3.19 9.82
N SER A 83 10.24 4.11 10.20
CA SER A 83 11.41 3.78 11.05
C SER A 83 10.98 3.09 12.34
N LYS A 84 9.96 3.63 13.02
CA LYS A 84 9.47 3.05 14.27
C LYS A 84 8.85 1.68 14.07
N SER A 85 8.18 1.46 12.94
CA SER A 85 7.66 0.15 12.56
C SER A 85 8.79 -0.87 12.34
N LEU A 86 9.91 -0.47 11.73
CA LEU A 86 11.08 -1.33 11.54
C LEU A 86 11.79 -1.65 12.87
N GLU A 87 11.83 -0.69 13.80
CA GLU A 87 12.32 -0.93 15.17
C GLU A 87 11.48 -1.99 15.87
N ILE A 88 10.14 -1.83 15.85
CA ILE A 88 9.21 -2.82 16.42
C ILE A 88 9.40 -4.19 15.76
N ALA A 89 9.55 -4.24 14.43
CA ALA A 89 9.78 -5.50 13.72
C ALA A 89 11.06 -6.21 14.21
N LYS A 90 12.16 -5.48 14.42
CA LYS A 90 13.41 -6.01 14.97
C LYS A 90 13.23 -6.50 16.42
N GLU A 91 12.56 -5.72 17.26
CA GLU A 91 12.28 -6.07 18.66
C GLU A 91 11.43 -7.35 18.77
N LEU A 92 10.50 -7.56 17.84
CA LEU A 92 9.69 -8.77 17.74
C LEU A 92 10.42 -9.96 17.10
N GLY A 93 11.67 -9.80 16.65
CA GLY A 93 12.49 -10.87 16.10
C GLY A 93 12.30 -11.14 14.61
N TYR A 94 11.55 -10.30 13.89
CA TYR A 94 11.41 -10.44 12.44
C TYR A 94 12.75 -10.16 11.74
N LYS A 95 13.08 -11.00 10.75
CA LYS A 95 14.31 -10.89 9.95
C LYS A 95 14.13 -10.03 8.70
N VAL A 96 12.88 -9.82 8.28
CA VAL A 96 12.53 -9.16 7.03
C VAL A 96 11.29 -8.31 7.23
N ALA A 97 11.36 -7.06 6.77
CA ALA A 97 10.19 -6.22 6.54
C ALA A 97 9.83 -6.26 5.04
N PHE A 98 8.54 -6.32 4.74
CA PHE A 98 8.00 -6.39 3.39
C PHE A 98 6.86 -5.38 3.22
N SER A 99 6.69 -4.83 2.03
CA SER A 99 5.54 -4.00 1.69
C SER A 99 5.33 -3.92 0.19
N ASN A 100 4.10 -3.66 -0.21
CA ASN A 100 3.76 -3.27 -1.57
C ASN A 100 3.53 -1.77 -1.63
N PHE A 101 4.43 -1.05 -2.29
CA PHE A 101 4.35 0.40 -2.41
C PHE A 101 3.60 0.80 -3.67
N THR A 102 2.41 1.37 -3.47
CA THR A 102 1.51 1.82 -4.55
C THR A 102 1.67 3.30 -4.90
N SER A 103 2.46 4.05 -4.12
CA SER A 103 2.73 5.48 -4.31
C SER A 103 4.23 5.78 -4.46
N LYS A 104 4.56 6.80 -5.27
CA LYS A 104 5.94 7.32 -5.40
C LYS A 104 6.51 7.82 -4.07
N TYR A 105 5.67 8.34 -3.19
CA TYR A 105 6.09 8.90 -1.89
C TYR A 105 6.57 7.81 -0.93
N SER A 106 5.75 6.77 -0.72
CA SER A 106 6.09 5.66 0.15
C SER A 106 7.27 4.85 -0.41
N TYR A 107 7.32 4.68 -1.74
CA TYR A 107 8.46 4.07 -2.43
C TYR A 107 9.77 4.83 -2.15
N SER A 108 9.78 6.16 -2.28
CA SER A 108 10.96 6.98 -2.04
C SER A 108 11.48 6.85 -0.60
N ILE A 109 10.56 6.85 0.38
CA ILE A 109 10.90 6.62 1.79
C ILE A 109 11.52 5.23 1.98
N ALA A 110 10.90 4.19 1.42
CA ALA A 110 11.42 2.82 1.50
C ALA A 110 12.84 2.70 0.93
N CYS A 111 13.11 3.29 -0.24
CA CYS A 111 14.44 3.35 -0.82
C CYS A 111 15.46 4.00 0.13
N SER A 112 15.12 5.16 0.71
CA SER A 112 16.01 5.84 1.68
C SER A 112 16.26 5.01 2.95
N MET A 113 15.40 4.05 3.25
CA MET A 113 15.54 3.13 4.37
C MET A 113 16.19 1.80 3.96
N GLY A 114 16.66 1.65 2.73
CA GLY A 114 17.36 0.45 2.27
C GLY A 114 16.43 -0.74 1.97
N PHE A 115 15.16 -0.48 1.65
CA PHE A 115 14.35 -1.48 0.97
C PHE A 115 14.84 -1.69 -0.46
N THR A 116 14.83 -2.93 -0.92
CA THR A 116 15.17 -3.31 -2.29
C THR A 116 13.94 -3.82 -3.04
N PRO A 117 13.77 -3.46 -4.32
CA PRO A 117 12.67 -3.97 -5.14
C PRO A 117 12.86 -5.46 -5.42
N ILE A 118 11.74 -6.17 -5.46
CA ILE A 118 11.65 -7.61 -5.72
C ILE A 118 10.84 -7.81 -7.01
N ALA A 119 9.64 -7.26 -7.04
CA ALA A 119 8.75 -7.31 -8.20
C ALA A 119 8.08 -5.96 -8.43
N GLU A 120 7.72 -5.68 -9.69
CA GLU A 120 6.99 -4.49 -10.07
C GLU A 120 5.94 -4.78 -11.13
N LEU A 121 4.87 -3.98 -11.11
CA LEU A 121 3.82 -3.95 -12.10
C LEU A 121 3.54 -2.50 -12.48
N ASP A 122 3.63 -2.20 -13.77
CA ASP A 122 3.26 -0.91 -14.33
C ASP A 122 1.74 -0.81 -14.44
N TYR A 123 1.17 0.29 -13.94
CA TYR A 123 -0.28 0.46 -13.98
C TYR A 123 -0.78 0.57 -15.43
N LYS A 124 -0.08 1.29 -16.32
CA LYS A 124 -0.51 1.55 -17.70
C LYS A 124 -0.58 0.29 -18.55
N THR A 125 0.33 -0.67 -18.33
CA THR A 125 0.32 -1.94 -19.08
C THR A 125 -0.74 -2.91 -18.56
N HIS A 126 -1.04 -2.86 -17.26
CA HIS A 126 -1.96 -3.80 -16.61
C HIS A 126 -3.39 -3.25 -16.43
N TYR A 127 -3.61 -1.96 -16.72
CA TYR A 127 -4.92 -1.28 -16.68
C TYR A 127 -5.91 -1.80 -17.74
N ARG A 128 -5.44 -2.37 -18.86
CA ARG A 128 -6.33 -2.68 -20.00
C ARG A 128 -7.34 -3.81 -19.75
N ASN A 129 -7.16 -4.63 -18.71
CA ASN A 129 -8.04 -5.75 -18.42
C ASN A 129 -8.89 -5.58 -17.14
N TYR A 130 -8.60 -4.59 -16.30
CA TYR A 130 -9.28 -4.39 -15.02
C TYR A 130 -9.80 -2.95 -14.95
N SER A 131 -11.10 -2.79 -15.16
CA SER A 131 -11.85 -1.52 -15.21
C SER A 131 -11.91 -0.75 -13.87
N THR A 132 -10.96 -0.95 -12.96
CA THR A 132 -11.19 -0.77 -11.51
C THR A 132 -10.05 -0.11 -10.75
N ILE A 133 -8.92 0.23 -11.38
CA ILE A 133 -8.04 1.25 -10.79
C ILE A 133 -8.65 2.62 -11.14
N PRO A 134 -8.91 3.51 -10.17
CA PRO A 134 -9.32 4.87 -10.48
C PRO A 134 -8.28 5.51 -11.40
N LYS A 135 -8.71 6.03 -12.56
CA LYS A 135 -7.83 6.64 -13.58
C LYS A 135 -6.86 7.65 -12.96
N GLU A 136 -7.33 8.35 -11.92
CA GLU A 136 -6.60 9.31 -11.11
C GLU A 136 -5.32 8.73 -10.48
N ILE A 137 -5.34 7.45 -10.07
CA ILE A 137 -4.16 6.77 -9.52
C ILE A 137 -3.12 6.55 -10.61
N ALA A 138 -3.53 6.11 -11.81
CA ALA A 138 -2.64 5.87 -12.94
C ALA A 138 -2.06 7.17 -13.54
N GLU A 139 -2.68 8.31 -13.27
CA GLU A 139 -2.17 9.65 -13.65
C GLU A 139 -1.07 10.15 -12.69
N ILE A 140 -1.11 9.75 -11.41
CA ILE A 140 -0.18 10.23 -10.37
C ILE A 140 0.94 9.21 -10.09
N HIS A 141 0.63 7.93 -10.21
CA HIS A 141 1.51 6.82 -9.90
C HIS A 141 1.71 5.93 -11.13
N ASP A 142 2.94 5.49 -11.34
CA ASP A 142 3.32 4.78 -12.58
C ASP A 142 3.26 3.26 -12.39
N LYS A 143 3.56 2.78 -11.17
CA LYS A 143 3.70 1.37 -10.86
C LYS A 143 3.42 1.08 -9.39
N VAL A 144 3.13 -0.19 -9.11
CA VAL A 144 3.24 -0.78 -7.78
C VAL A 144 4.53 -1.59 -7.70
N VAL A 145 5.23 -1.48 -6.56
CA VAL A 145 6.50 -2.17 -6.35
C VAL A 145 6.45 -2.95 -5.04
N ALA A 146 6.61 -4.26 -5.13
CA ALA A 146 6.86 -5.13 -4.00
C ALA A 146 8.33 -4.98 -3.58
N MET A 147 8.57 -4.60 -2.33
CA MET A 147 9.92 -4.39 -1.81
C MET A 147 10.11 -5.07 -0.47
N GLY A 148 11.35 -5.49 -0.20
CA GLY A 148 11.74 -6.08 1.07
C GLY A 148 13.02 -5.46 1.62
N LYS A 149 13.20 -5.60 2.93
CA LYS A 149 14.40 -5.18 3.65
C LYS A 149 14.76 -6.25 4.69
N ARG A 150 16.01 -6.71 4.67
CA ARG A 150 16.57 -7.46 5.80
C ARG A 150 16.78 -6.52 7.00
N LEU A 151 16.32 -6.95 8.16
CA LEU A 151 16.33 -6.17 9.41
C LEU A 151 17.57 -6.43 10.25
#